data_AF-A0A554JQX4-F1
#
_entry.id   AF-A0A554JQX4-F1
#
_cell.length_a   1.000
_cell.length_b   1.000
_cell.length_c   1.000
_cell.angle_alpha   90.00
_cell.angle_beta   90.00
_cell.angle_gamma   90.00
#
_symmetry.space_group_name_H-M   'P 1'
#
loop_
_entity.id
_entity.type
_entity.pdbx_description
1 polymer ?
#
loop_
_entity_poly.entity_id
_entity_poly.type
_entity_poly.pdbx_seq_one_letter_code
_entity_poly.pdbx_strand_id
1 'polypeptide(L)'
;MSNSQTKNKIIAVFVVVFILYVGYYGTYLPVRKSHAFILAMQSIRSAEAIPDLQRILSEPLKMKSPVGHEELVRNTANVFLNILSTVGDPAIIAQIVDFVEENYKPIIERGTGMSFGQNLYILGAINETAFIKTNQMKYLDSAEKYYSRGLELGPNRPQPLYGLFDVYRIRGDKVKSKEILDKILGQWPNDERVKQGYAEFLEKVVEFEAKQK
;
A
#
# COMPACT_ATOMS: atom_id res chain seq x y z
N MET A 1 37.55 49.42 -6.78
CA MET A 1 37.36 48.27 -7.69
C MET A 1 37.51 46.89 -7.03
N SER A 2 38.25 46.72 -5.93
CA SER A 2 38.49 45.41 -5.28
C SER A 2 37.24 44.74 -4.65
N ASN A 3 36.36 45.51 -3.98
CA ASN A 3 35.23 44.93 -3.22
C ASN A 3 34.17 44.22 -4.09
N SER A 4 33.97 44.67 -5.33
CA SER A 4 33.01 44.05 -6.27
C SER A 4 33.51 42.69 -6.78
N GLN A 5 34.80 42.57 -7.09
CA GLN A 5 35.40 41.32 -7.55
C GLN A 5 35.40 40.23 -6.47
N THR A 6 35.68 40.59 -5.22
CA THR A 6 35.62 39.65 -4.09
C THR A 6 34.19 39.16 -3.85
N LYS A 7 33.19 40.05 -3.90
CA LYS A 7 31.77 39.67 -3.81
C LYS A 7 31.36 38.71 -4.92
N ASN A 8 31.76 38.98 -6.17
CA ASN A 8 31.44 38.12 -7.30
C ASN A 8 32.08 36.73 -7.18
N LYS A 9 33.31 36.63 -6.68
CA LYS A 9 33.97 35.34 -6.42
C LYS A 9 33.25 34.55 -5.33
N ILE A 10 32.83 35.20 -4.25
CA ILE A 10 32.05 34.57 -3.17
C ILE A 10 30.72 34.03 -3.73
N ILE A 11 30.00 34.84 -4.49
CA ILE A 11 28.75 34.42 -5.15
C ILE A 11 28.99 33.21 -6.06
N ALA A 12 30.05 33.23 -6.87
CA ALA A 12 30.39 32.12 -7.76
C ALA A 12 30.64 30.82 -6.98
N VAL A 13 31.34 30.88 -5.85
CA VAL A 13 31.57 29.70 -4.97
C VAL A 13 30.24 29.17 -4.43
N PHE A 14 29.36 30.04 -3.94
CA PHE A 14 28.04 29.63 -3.45
C PHE A 14 27.19 28.99 -4.55
N VAL A 15 27.21 29.53 -5.77
CA VAL A 15 26.49 28.95 -6.92
C VAL A 15 27.03 27.55 -7.25
N VAL A 16 28.35 27.36 -7.27
CA VAL A 16 28.95 26.04 -7.53
C VAL A 16 28.57 25.04 -6.45
N VAL A 17 28.69 25.41 -5.17
CA VAL A 17 28.29 24.54 -4.06
C VAL A 17 26.80 24.20 -4.14
N PHE A 18 25.95 25.15 -4.48
CA PHE A 18 24.52 24.93 -4.67
C PHE A 18 24.23 23.97 -5.83
N ILE A 19 24.90 24.12 -6.98
CA ILE A 19 24.75 23.20 -8.12
C ILE A 19 25.20 21.78 -7.74
N LEU A 20 26.33 21.63 -7.06
CA LEU A 20 26.80 20.32 -6.59
C LEU A 20 25.82 19.70 -5.60
N TYR A 21 25.26 20.51 -4.69
CA TYR A 21 24.23 20.07 -3.75
C TYR A 21 22.98 19.57 -4.48
N VAL A 22 22.46 20.35 -5.43
CA VAL A 22 21.30 19.98 -6.25
C VAL A 22 21.58 18.73 -7.08
N GLY A 23 22.76 18.62 -7.71
CA GLY A 23 23.14 17.43 -8.47
C GLY A 23 23.24 16.17 -7.61
N TYR A 24 23.79 16.30 -6.40
CA TYR A 24 23.94 15.18 -5.47
C TYR A 24 22.59 14.69 -4.95
N TYR A 25 21.75 15.59 -4.41
CA TYR A 25 20.46 15.22 -3.82
C TYR A 25 19.34 15.01 -4.84
N GLY A 26 19.33 15.80 -5.92
CA GLY A 26 18.30 15.75 -6.95
C GLY A 26 18.50 14.64 -7.99
N THR A 27 19.75 14.24 -8.25
CA THR A 27 20.06 13.28 -9.32
C THR A 27 20.80 12.06 -8.81
N TYR A 28 21.97 12.24 -8.18
CA TYR A 28 22.84 11.11 -7.83
C TYR A 28 22.20 10.15 -6.83
N LEU A 29 21.69 10.65 -5.69
CA LEU A 29 21.07 9.81 -4.66
C LEU A 29 19.82 9.06 -5.18
N PRO A 30 18.85 9.72 -5.88
CA PRO A 30 17.71 9.02 -6.46
C PRO A 30 18.10 7.94 -7.45
N VAL A 31 19.00 8.24 -8.41
CA VAL A 31 19.44 7.27 -9.43
C VAL A 31 20.12 6.08 -8.77
N ARG A 32 21.00 6.31 -7.80
CA ARG A 32 21.68 5.24 -7.07
C ARG A 32 20.69 4.35 -6.32
N LYS A 33 19.67 4.92 -5.67
CA LYS A 33 18.62 4.17 -4.97
C LYS A 33 17.76 3.35 -5.94
N SER A 34 17.34 3.94 -7.06
CA SER A 34 16.56 3.23 -8.08
C SER A 34 17.36 2.09 -8.72
N HIS A 35 18.65 2.30 -9.01
CA HIS A 35 19.52 1.24 -9.53
C HIS A 35 19.66 0.07 -8.55
N ALA A 36 19.88 0.36 -7.27
CA ALA A 36 19.92 -0.68 -6.23
C ALA A 36 18.58 -1.44 -6.14
N PHE A 37 17.45 -0.76 -6.29
CA PHE A 37 16.13 -1.40 -6.30
C PHE A 37 15.92 -2.29 -7.52
N ILE A 38 16.34 -1.85 -8.71
CA ILE A 38 16.26 -2.66 -9.93
C ILE A 38 17.07 -3.96 -9.78
N LEU A 39 18.29 -3.86 -9.24
CA LEU A 39 19.12 -5.04 -8.97
C LEU A 39 18.45 -5.97 -7.95
N ALA A 40 17.90 -5.41 -6.86
CA ALA A 40 17.15 -6.19 -5.88
C ALA A 40 15.97 -6.94 -6.52
N MET A 41 15.19 -6.26 -7.38
CA MET A 41 14.07 -6.87 -8.11
C MET A 41 14.51 -8.02 -9.03
N GLN A 42 15.66 -7.89 -9.69
CA GLN A 42 16.23 -8.95 -10.54
C GLN A 42 16.66 -10.17 -9.70
N SER A 43 17.15 -9.94 -8.48
CA SER A 43 17.58 -10.98 -7.54
C SER A 43 16.44 -11.67 -6.79
N ILE A 44 15.19 -11.22 -6.90
CA ILE A 44 14.05 -11.88 -6.22
C ILE A 44 13.94 -13.36 -6.61
N ARG A 45 14.20 -13.69 -7.88
CA ARG A 45 14.08 -15.08 -8.39
C ARG A 45 15.08 -16.05 -7.76
N SER A 46 16.16 -15.55 -7.14
CA SER A 46 17.13 -16.37 -6.42
C SER A 46 16.83 -16.49 -4.92
N ALA A 47 15.75 -15.89 -4.41
CA ALA A 47 15.36 -16.04 -3.01
C ALA A 47 14.76 -17.44 -2.79
N GLU A 48 15.32 -18.20 -1.86
CA GLU A 48 14.83 -19.54 -1.51
C GLU A 48 13.73 -19.50 -0.45
N ALA A 49 13.68 -18.42 0.35
CA ALA A 49 12.70 -18.22 1.40
C ALA A 49 12.25 -16.76 1.53
N ILE A 50 11.14 -16.55 2.24
CA ILE A 50 10.61 -15.20 2.51
C ILE A 50 11.60 -14.27 3.22
N PRO A 51 12.38 -14.73 4.23
CA PRO A 51 13.41 -13.90 4.84
C PRO A 51 14.48 -13.40 3.85
N ASP A 52 14.86 -14.21 2.85
CA ASP A 52 15.79 -13.77 1.80
C ASP A 52 15.17 -12.68 0.94
N LEU A 53 13.91 -12.83 0.58
CA LEU A 53 13.19 -11.83 -0.19
C LEU A 53 13.09 -10.50 0.57
N GLN A 54 12.72 -10.56 1.85
CA GLN A 54 12.68 -9.39 2.74
C GLN A 54 14.05 -8.72 2.81
N ARG A 55 15.12 -9.51 3.00
CA ARG A 55 16.49 -9.00 3.03
C ARG A 55 16.85 -8.27 1.72
N ILE A 56 16.68 -8.93 0.58
CA ILE A 56 16.97 -8.38 -0.76
C ILE A 56 16.23 -7.06 -0.98
N LEU A 57 14.93 -7.01 -0.64
CA LEU A 57 14.10 -5.84 -0.86
C LEU A 57 14.32 -4.74 0.19
N SER A 58 14.79 -5.07 1.39
CA SER A 58 15.03 -4.08 2.46
C SER A 58 16.23 -3.17 2.20
N GLU A 59 17.26 -3.67 1.52
CA GLU A 59 18.50 -2.93 1.25
C GLU A 59 18.28 -1.60 0.51
N PRO A 60 17.60 -1.58 -0.65
CA PRO A 60 17.31 -0.32 -1.34
C PRO A 60 16.39 0.60 -0.52
N LEU A 61 15.51 0.06 0.33
CA LEU A 61 14.59 0.88 1.15
C LEU A 61 15.34 1.72 2.18
N LYS A 62 16.43 1.19 2.77
CA LYS A 62 17.30 1.86 3.75
C LYS A 62 18.14 2.99 3.15
N MET A 63 18.30 3.04 1.83
CA MET A 63 19.14 4.06 1.17
C MET A 63 18.52 5.46 1.26
N LYS A 64 19.33 6.46 1.63
CA LYS A 64 18.89 7.85 1.68
C LYS A 64 18.65 8.41 0.27
N SER A 65 17.45 8.92 0.05
CA SER A 65 17.06 9.66 -1.14
C SER A 65 15.91 10.61 -0.79
N PRO A 66 15.92 11.87 -1.25
CA PRO A 66 14.82 12.80 -0.98
C PRO A 66 13.53 12.42 -1.71
N VAL A 67 13.61 11.61 -2.77
CA VAL A 67 12.47 11.21 -3.61
C VAL A 67 12.43 9.70 -3.84
N GLY A 68 11.26 9.19 -4.23
CA GLY A 68 11.06 7.79 -4.66
C GLY A 68 10.90 6.76 -3.55
N HIS A 69 11.09 7.11 -2.27
CA HIS A 69 10.98 6.13 -1.19
C HIS A 69 9.58 5.50 -1.08
N GLU A 70 8.52 6.33 -1.14
CA GLU A 70 7.12 5.87 -1.07
C GLU A 70 6.78 4.91 -2.21
N GLU A 71 7.28 5.19 -3.42
CA GLU A 71 7.08 4.33 -4.58
C GLU A 71 7.77 2.97 -4.41
N LEU A 72 9.02 2.96 -3.92
CA LEU A 72 9.75 1.72 -3.67
C LEU A 72 9.07 0.85 -2.61
N VAL A 73 8.61 1.45 -1.50
CA VAL A 73 7.83 0.72 -0.47
C VAL A 73 6.58 0.11 -1.10
N ARG A 74 5.89 0.88 -1.95
CA ARG A 74 4.69 0.39 -2.65
C ARG A 74 5.00 -0.76 -3.61
N ASN A 75 6.05 -0.65 -4.40
CA ASN A 75 6.46 -1.69 -5.34
C ASN A 75 6.85 -2.97 -4.60
N THR A 76 7.59 -2.86 -3.49
CA THR A 76 7.88 -3.96 -2.58
C THR A 76 6.61 -4.61 -2.05
N ALA A 77 5.64 -3.83 -1.58
CA ALA A 77 4.38 -4.36 -1.07
C ALA A 77 3.57 -5.11 -2.13
N ASN A 78 3.57 -4.65 -3.39
CA ASN A 78 2.91 -5.36 -4.49
C ASN A 78 3.55 -6.73 -4.78
N VAL A 79 4.88 -6.85 -4.66
CA VAL A 79 5.55 -8.16 -4.74
C VAL A 79 5.00 -9.09 -3.66
N PHE A 80 4.92 -8.61 -2.43
CA PHE A 80 4.42 -9.40 -1.31
C PHE A 80 2.94 -9.73 -1.41
N LEU A 81 2.09 -8.83 -1.91
CA LEU A 81 0.67 -9.10 -2.17
C LEU A 81 0.50 -10.26 -3.16
N ASN A 82 1.29 -10.27 -4.24
CA ASN A 82 1.26 -11.37 -5.21
C ASN A 82 1.67 -12.71 -4.58
N ILE A 83 2.69 -12.71 -3.72
CA ILE A 83 3.13 -13.93 -3.01
C ILE A 83 2.10 -14.37 -1.98
N LEU A 84 1.49 -13.44 -1.26
CA LEU A 84 0.47 -13.72 -0.26
C LEU A 84 -0.73 -14.48 -0.84
N SER A 85 -1.04 -14.24 -2.12
CA SER A 85 -2.11 -14.96 -2.83
C SER A 85 -1.82 -16.46 -3.03
N THR A 86 -0.55 -16.88 -2.98
CA THR A 86 -0.14 -18.28 -3.22
C THR A 86 0.27 -19.01 -1.94
N VAL A 87 0.73 -18.29 -0.91
CA VAL A 87 1.13 -18.85 0.38
C VAL A 87 -0.09 -19.24 1.21
N GLY A 88 0.02 -20.38 1.91
CA GLY A 88 -1.02 -20.88 2.84
C GLY A 88 -0.59 -20.91 4.30
N ASP A 89 0.72 -20.83 4.61
CA ASP A 89 1.22 -20.90 5.99
C ASP A 89 0.92 -19.59 6.75
N PRO A 90 0.11 -19.64 7.84
CA PRO A 90 -0.22 -18.46 8.63
C PRO A 90 0.98 -17.73 9.24
N ALA A 91 2.06 -18.44 9.57
CA ALA A 91 3.28 -17.84 10.13
C ALA A 91 4.03 -17.04 9.07
N ILE A 92 4.07 -17.54 7.83
CA ILE A 92 4.66 -16.82 6.70
C ILE A 92 3.80 -15.62 6.33
N ILE A 93 2.47 -15.77 6.33
CA ILE A 93 1.53 -14.68 6.11
C ILE A 93 1.75 -13.55 7.12
N ALA A 94 1.87 -13.87 8.41
CA ALA A 94 2.16 -12.89 9.44
C ALA A 94 3.48 -12.16 9.17
N GLN A 95 4.56 -12.89 8.88
CA GLN A 95 5.85 -12.29 8.54
C GLN A 95 5.78 -11.32 7.34
N ILE A 96 4.99 -11.66 6.32
CA ILE A 96 4.78 -10.80 5.15
C ILE A 96 4.04 -9.52 5.55
N VAL A 97 2.92 -9.66 6.27
CA VAL A 97 2.11 -8.51 6.70
C VAL A 97 2.96 -7.58 7.57
N ASP A 98 3.63 -8.12 8.58
CA ASP A 98 4.47 -7.35 9.52
C ASP A 98 5.55 -6.57 8.76
N PHE A 99 6.28 -7.24 7.85
CA PHE A 99 7.31 -6.57 7.04
C PHE A 99 6.74 -5.43 6.20
N VAL A 100 5.59 -5.62 5.56
CA VAL A 100 4.98 -4.57 4.74
C VAL A 100 4.51 -3.41 5.60
N GLU A 101 3.81 -3.68 6.71
CA GLU A 101 3.31 -2.64 7.61
C GLU A 101 4.43 -1.83 8.26
N GLU A 102 5.53 -2.48 8.67
CA GLU A 102 6.72 -1.80 9.21
C GLU A 102 7.32 -0.82 8.22
N ASN A 103 7.45 -1.21 6.94
CA ASN A 103 7.98 -0.33 5.90
C ASN A 103 7.02 0.82 5.54
N TYR A 104 5.71 0.61 5.69
CA TYR A 104 4.72 1.67 5.49
C TYR A 104 4.54 2.60 6.69
N LYS A 105 4.91 2.19 7.90
CA LYS A 105 4.68 2.95 9.13
C LYS A 105 5.04 4.43 9.02
N PRO A 106 6.24 4.84 8.53
CA PRO A 106 6.58 6.26 8.41
C PRO A 106 5.69 7.03 7.43
N ILE A 107 5.21 6.36 6.37
CA ILE A 107 4.32 6.95 5.35
C ILE A 107 2.91 7.15 5.96
N ILE A 108 2.42 6.17 6.72
CA ILE A 108 1.12 6.19 7.38
C ILE A 108 1.05 7.22 8.51
N GLU A 109 2.13 7.36 9.28
CA GLU A 109 2.30 8.37 10.33
C GLU A 109 2.33 9.80 9.75
N ARG A 110 3.02 9.99 8.62
CA ARG A 110 3.02 11.27 7.90
C ARG A 110 1.63 11.65 7.39
N GLY A 111 0.80 10.67 7.06
CA GLY A 111 -0.60 10.85 6.67
C GLY A 111 -0.84 11.54 5.33
N THR A 112 0.23 11.83 4.57
CA THR A 112 0.19 12.49 3.27
C THR A 112 1.26 11.93 2.34
N GLY A 113 1.09 12.14 1.04
CA GLY A 113 1.99 11.63 0.00
C GLY A 113 1.34 11.69 -1.37
N MET A 114 2.15 11.67 -2.42
CA MET A 114 1.68 11.80 -3.81
C MET A 114 0.67 10.70 -4.18
N SER A 115 0.78 9.52 -3.57
CA SER A 115 -0.10 8.38 -3.85
C SER A 115 -0.64 7.76 -2.56
N PHE A 116 -0.87 8.58 -1.53
CA PHE A 116 -1.22 8.10 -0.19
C PHE A 116 -2.47 7.20 -0.17
N GLY A 117 -3.49 7.52 -0.96
CA GLY A 117 -4.68 6.68 -1.10
C GLY A 117 -4.40 5.29 -1.68
N GLN A 118 -3.44 5.18 -2.60
CA GLN A 118 -3.03 3.89 -3.16
C GLN A 118 -2.26 3.04 -2.13
N ASN A 119 -1.46 3.69 -1.28
CA ASN A 119 -0.76 3.01 -0.20
C ASN A 119 -1.74 2.40 0.81
N LEU A 120 -2.78 3.15 1.18
CA LEU A 120 -3.87 2.65 2.04
C LEU A 120 -4.60 1.49 1.37
N TYR A 121 -4.90 1.59 0.09
CA TYR A 121 -5.53 0.49 -0.64
C TYR A 121 -4.68 -0.80 -0.62
N ILE A 122 -3.37 -0.70 -0.86
CA ILE A 122 -2.48 -1.88 -0.85
C ILE A 122 -2.39 -2.51 0.53
N LEU A 123 -2.30 -1.70 1.60
CA LEU A 123 -2.36 -2.21 2.98
C LEU A 123 -3.69 -2.89 3.28
N GLY A 124 -4.80 -2.33 2.80
CA GLY A 124 -6.11 -2.95 2.88
C GLY A 124 -6.15 -4.31 2.18
N ALA A 125 -5.67 -4.38 0.94
CA ALA A 125 -5.69 -5.60 0.13
C ALA A 125 -4.78 -6.72 0.69
N ILE A 126 -3.62 -6.35 1.25
CA ILE A 126 -2.73 -7.30 1.94
C ILE A 126 -3.42 -7.90 3.15
N ASN A 127 -4.05 -7.05 3.97
CA ASN A 127 -4.74 -7.50 5.16
C ASN A 127 -6.01 -8.31 4.84
N GLU A 128 -6.78 -7.91 3.83
CA GLU A 128 -7.93 -8.69 3.35
C GLU A 128 -7.50 -10.07 2.85
N THR A 129 -6.43 -10.13 2.04
CA THR A 129 -5.88 -11.40 1.55
C THR A 129 -5.37 -12.27 2.71
N ALA A 130 -4.69 -11.66 3.69
CA ALA A 130 -4.24 -12.37 4.89
C ALA A 130 -5.41 -12.94 5.70
N PHE A 131 -6.52 -12.19 5.82
CA PHE A 131 -7.75 -12.68 6.43
C PHE A 131 -8.30 -13.88 5.64
N ILE A 132 -8.47 -13.77 4.33
CA ILE A 132 -9.02 -14.86 3.48
C ILE A 132 -8.21 -16.15 3.65
N LYS A 133 -6.88 -16.04 3.80
CA LYS A 133 -5.99 -17.19 3.95
C LYS A 133 -5.94 -17.79 5.35
N THR A 134 -6.17 -16.98 6.39
CA THR A 134 -5.91 -17.40 7.79
C THR A 134 -7.14 -17.40 8.68
N ASN A 135 -8.23 -16.77 8.24
CA ASN A 135 -9.43 -16.48 9.02
C ASN A 135 -9.16 -15.73 10.33
N GLN A 136 -8.04 -15.01 10.45
CA GLN A 136 -7.70 -14.23 11.64
C GLN A 136 -8.31 -12.84 11.58
N MET A 137 -9.26 -12.56 12.46
CA MET A 137 -10.05 -11.31 12.49
C MET A 137 -9.20 -10.03 12.55
N LYS A 138 -8.02 -10.09 13.18
CA LYS A 138 -7.10 -8.93 13.24
C LYS A 138 -6.78 -8.36 11.85
N TYR A 139 -6.67 -9.21 10.84
CA TYR A 139 -6.39 -8.77 9.48
C TYR A 139 -7.63 -8.15 8.83
N LEU A 140 -8.82 -8.67 9.10
CA LEU A 140 -10.06 -8.07 8.61
C LEU A 140 -10.30 -6.68 9.24
N ASP A 141 -10.00 -6.54 10.54
CA ASP A 141 -10.04 -5.25 11.25
C ASP A 141 -9.06 -4.24 10.64
N SER A 142 -7.83 -4.67 10.32
CA SER A 142 -6.85 -3.84 9.62
C SER A 142 -7.29 -3.46 8.20
N ALA A 143 -7.86 -4.40 7.44
CA ALA A 143 -8.37 -4.13 6.10
C ALA A 143 -9.47 -3.05 6.13
N GLU A 144 -10.45 -3.20 7.02
CA GLU A 144 -11.52 -2.21 7.23
C GLU A 144 -10.94 -0.84 7.56
N LYS A 145 -9.97 -0.78 8.48
CA LYS A 145 -9.31 0.46 8.88
C LYS A 145 -8.65 1.17 7.70
N TYR A 146 -7.87 0.45 6.89
CA TYR A 146 -7.16 1.07 5.76
C TYR A 146 -8.11 1.50 4.65
N TYR A 147 -9.14 0.71 4.32
CA TYR A 147 -10.13 1.12 3.33
C TYR A 147 -10.98 2.29 3.81
N SER A 148 -11.41 2.30 5.08
CA SER A 148 -12.13 3.45 5.67
C SER A 148 -11.32 4.74 5.56
N ARG A 149 -10.04 4.69 5.95
CA ARG A 149 -9.13 5.84 5.80
C ARG A 149 -8.92 6.22 4.33
N GLY A 150 -8.90 5.25 3.42
CA GLY A 150 -8.83 5.50 1.98
C GLY A 150 -10.05 6.25 1.45
N LEU A 151 -11.24 5.95 1.99
CA LEU A 151 -12.51 6.58 1.66
C LEU A 151 -12.63 8.00 2.25
N GLU A 152 -12.07 8.25 3.43
CA GLU A 152 -11.97 9.60 4.03
C GLU A 152 -11.21 10.58 3.13
N LEU A 153 -10.20 10.10 2.39
CA LEU A 153 -9.44 10.92 1.42
C LEU A 153 -10.21 11.21 0.13
N GLY A 154 -11.32 10.51 -0.12
CA GLY A 154 -12.06 10.57 -1.36
C GLY A 154 -13.28 9.65 -1.31
N PRO A 155 -14.48 10.16 -1.00
CA PRO A 155 -15.65 9.35 -0.67
C PRO A 155 -16.20 8.51 -1.83
N ASN A 156 -15.79 8.82 -3.07
CA ASN A 156 -16.22 8.13 -4.28
C ASN A 156 -15.08 7.33 -4.94
N ARG A 157 -13.98 7.08 -4.23
CA ARG A 157 -12.88 6.29 -4.79
C ARG A 157 -13.31 4.83 -4.92
N PRO A 158 -13.20 4.21 -6.12
CA PRO A 158 -13.69 2.86 -6.34
C PRO A 158 -13.00 1.84 -5.43
N GLN A 159 -11.67 1.90 -5.31
CA GLN A 159 -10.91 0.82 -4.67
C GLN A 159 -11.27 0.63 -3.19
N PRO A 160 -11.32 1.68 -2.34
CA PRO A 160 -11.76 1.53 -0.96
C PRO A 160 -13.24 1.17 -0.81
N LEU A 161 -14.11 1.63 -1.72
CA LEU A 161 -15.53 1.27 -1.72
C LEU A 161 -15.71 -0.24 -1.91
N TYR A 162 -15.07 -0.83 -2.91
CA TYR A 162 -15.16 -2.27 -3.14
C TYR A 162 -14.54 -3.08 -1.99
N GLY A 163 -13.38 -2.65 -1.47
CA GLY A 163 -12.77 -3.29 -0.31
C GLY A 163 -13.68 -3.28 0.93
N LEU A 164 -14.33 -2.15 1.24
CA LEU A 164 -15.29 -2.09 2.35
C LEU A 164 -16.55 -2.93 2.10
N PHE A 165 -17.03 -2.98 0.86
CA PHE A 165 -18.17 -3.83 0.51
C PHE A 165 -17.88 -5.30 0.81
N ASP A 166 -16.71 -5.78 0.41
CA ASP A 166 -16.29 -7.16 0.65
C ASP A 166 -16.04 -7.42 2.15
N VAL A 167 -15.36 -6.51 2.85
CA VAL A 167 -15.16 -6.57 4.31
C VAL A 167 -16.50 -6.69 5.07
N TYR A 168 -17.48 -5.85 4.76
CA TYR A 168 -18.78 -5.89 5.47
C TYR A 168 -19.58 -7.14 5.16
N ARG A 169 -19.51 -7.64 3.91
CA ARG A 169 -20.15 -8.92 3.55
C ARG A 169 -19.53 -10.09 4.30
N ILE A 170 -18.20 -10.12 4.39
CA ILE A 170 -17.46 -11.13 5.15
C ILE A 170 -17.85 -11.11 6.63
N ARG A 171 -18.02 -9.92 7.22
CA ARG A 171 -18.46 -9.77 8.62
C ARG A 171 -19.92 -10.16 8.87
N GLY A 172 -20.75 -10.27 7.84
CA GLY A 172 -22.19 -10.43 8.03
C GLY A 172 -22.95 -9.13 8.31
N ASP A 173 -22.31 -7.97 8.16
CA ASP A 173 -22.92 -6.67 8.47
C ASP A 173 -23.84 -6.21 7.32
N LYS A 174 -25.08 -6.70 7.32
CA LYS A 174 -26.09 -6.40 6.30
C LYS A 174 -26.28 -4.89 6.08
N VAL A 175 -26.30 -4.12 7.17
CA VAL A 175 -26.59 -2.68 7.13
C VAL A 175 -25.44 -1.96 6.42
N LYS A 176 -24.21 -2.15 6.89
CA LYS A 176 -23.05 -1.49 6.27
C LYS A 176 -22.78 -1.99 4.85
N SER A 177 -22.95 -3.28 4.59
CA SER A 177 -22.84 -3.82 3.23
C SER A 177 -23.82 -3.14 2.26
N LYS A 178 -25.08 -2.93 2.69
CA LYS A 178 -26.08 -2.25 1.88
C LYS A 178 -25.74 -0.78 1.66
N GLU A 179 -25.28 -0.08 2.69
CA GLU A 179 -24.85 1.32 2.57
C GLU A 179 -23.71 1.49 1.56
N ILE A 180 -22.71 0.62 1.59
CA ILE A 180 -21.61 0.67 0.62
C ILE A 180 -22.08 0.25 -0.78
N LEU A 181 -22.94 -0.77 -0.89
CA LEU A 181 -23.54 -1.15 -2.17
C LEU A 181 -24.27 0.02 -2.82
N ASP A 182 -25.08 0.76 -2.06
CA ASP A 182 -25.84 1.90 -2.56
C ASP A 182 -24.92 3.03 -3.02
N LYS A 183 -23.80 3.25 -2.32
CA LYS A 183 -22.77 4.19 -2.78
C LYS A 183 -22.14 3.75 -4.09
N ILE A 184 -21.80 2.46 -4.23
CA ILE A 184 -21.22 1.90 -5.46
C ILE A 184 -22.22 2.05 -6.61
N LEU A 185 -23.48 1.61 -6.44
CA LEU A 185 -24.50 1.67 -7.48
C LEU A 185 -24.97 3.09 -7.79
N GLY A 186 -24.84 4.03 -6.85
CA GLY A 186 -25.05 5.46 -7.11
C GLY A 186 -24.02 6.05 -8.09
N GLN A 187 -22.80 5.51 -8.11
CA GLN A 187 -21.74 5.92 -9.04
C GLN A 187 -21.72 5.05 -10.32
N TRP A 188 -21.94 3.75 -10.17
CA TRP A 188 -21.90 2.73 -11.22
C TRP A 188 -23.17 1.86 -11.18
N PRO A 189 -24.31 2.35 -11.72
CA PRO A 189 -25.60 1.65 -11.63
C PRO A 189 -25.64 0.26 -12.28
N ASN A 190 -24.72 0.02 -13.23
CA ASN A 190 -24.63 -1.21 -14.01
C ASN A 190 -23.52 -2.16 -13.51
N ASP A 191 -23.00 -1.96 -12.29
CA ASP A 191 -22.04 -2.88 -11.70
C ASP A 191 -22.73 -4.18 -11.26
N GLU A 192 -22.81 -5.13 -12.19
CA GLU A 192 -23.42 -6.44 -11.94
C GLU A 192 -22.63 -7.28 -10.94
N ARG A 193 -21.32 -7.06 -10.80
CA ARG A 193 -20.48 -7.82 -9.86
C ARG A 193 -20.90 -7.57 -8.42
N VAL A 194 -21.16 -6.32 -8.04
CA VAL A 194 -21.60 -6.01 -6.67
C VAL A 194 -23.06 -6.39 -6.43
N LYS A 195 -23.92 -6.32 -7.45
CA LYS A 195 -25.31 -6.80 -7.34
C LYS A 195 -25.34 -8.30 -7.07
N GLN A 196 -24.63 -9.08 -7.89
CA GLN A 196 -24.51 -10.53 -7.72
C GLN A 196 -23.89 -10.88 -6.37
N GLY A 197 -22.77 -10.23 -6.02
CA GLY A 197 -22.12 -10.45 -4.73
C GLY A 197 -23.04 -10.17 -3.54
N TYR A 198 -23.84 -9.10 -3.58
CA TYR A 198 -24.79 -8.81 -2.52
C TYR A 198 -25.95 -9.81 -2.46
N ALA A 199 -26.46 -10.27 -3.61
CA ALA A 199 -27.50 -11.30 -3.66
C ALA A 199 -27.03 -12.61 -3.01
N GLU A 200 -25.85 -13.10 -3.40
CA GLU A 200 -25.23 -14.30 -2.80
C GLU A 200 -25.01 -14.15 -1.29
N PHE A 201 -24.66 -12.94 -0.85
CA PHE A 201 -24.52 -12.64 0.57
C PHE A 201 -25.86 -12.76 1.31
N LEU A 202 -26.93 -12.18 0.78
CA LEU A 202 -28.26 -12.26 1.39
C LEU A 202 -28.77 -13.70 1.51
N GLU A 203 -28.58 -14.51 0.46
CA GLU A 203 -28.95 -15.93 0.47
C GLU A 203 -28.25 -16.66 1.63
N LYS A 204 -26.93 -16.48 1.77
CA LYS A 204 -26.16 -17.09 2.88
C LYS A 204 -26.65 -16.66 4.25
N VAL A 205 -27.02 -15.39 4.43
CA VAL A 205 -27.52 -14.97 5.75
C VAL A 205 -28.91 -15.54 6.03
N VAL A 206 -29.79 -15.61 5.03
CA VAL A 206 -31.11 -16.25 5.18
C VAL A 206 -30.95 -17.73 5.55
N GLU A 207 -30.05 -18.45 4.87
CA GLU A 207 -29.76 -19.86 5.21
C GLU A 207 -29.23 -20.03 6.63
N PHE A 208 -28.34 -19.12 7.07
CA PHE A 208 -27.79 -19.16 8.42
C PHE A 208 -28.85 -18.87 9.49
N GLU A 209 -29.71 -17.87 9.26
CA GLU A 209 -30.83 -17.54 10.14
C GLU A 209 -31.88 -18.66 10.20
N ALA A 210 -32.13 -19.36 9.09
CA ALA A 210 -33.03 -20.50 9.04
C ALA A 210 -32.51 -21.72 9.81
N LYS A 211 -31.19 -21.96 9.80
CA LYS A 211 -30.55 -23.07 10.54
C LYS A 211 -30.51 -22.85 12.06
N GLN A 212 -30.73 -21.62 12.54
CA GLN A 212 -30.76 -21.30 13.96
C GLN A 212 -32.16 -21.31 14.58
N LYS A 213 -33.20 -21.53 13.77
CA LYS A 213 -34.59 -21.69 14.21
C LYS A 213 -34.95 -23.17 14.29
#